data_AF-A0A3B8RDP4-F1
#
_entry.id   AF-A0A3B8RDP4-F1
#
_cell.length_a   1.000
_cell.length_b   1.000
_cell.length_c   1.000
_cell.angle_alpha   90.00
_cell.angle_beta   90.00
_cell.angle_gamma   90.00
#
_symmetry.space_group_name_H-M   'P 1'
#
loop_
_entity.id
_entity.type
_entity.pdbx_description
1 polymer ?
#
loop_
_entity_poly.entity_id
_entity_poly.type
_entity_poly.pdbx_seq_one_letter_code
_entity_poly.pdbx_strand_id
1 'polypeptide(L)' 'MLDQAFVRSQFPAFSQPSLAGQALFENAGGSYPCQQVTDRLARFYRERKVQPYYGFEASR' A
#
# COMPACT_ATOMS: atom_id res chain seq x y z
N MET A 1 6.78 15.47 18.57
CA MET A 1 5.70 14.50 18.86
C MET A 1 5.17 13.98 17.53
N LEU A 2 4.82 12.70 17.43
CA LEU A 2 4.28 12.10 16.19
C LEU A 2 2.82 12.54 15.98
N ASP A 3 2.48 13.04 14.80
CA ASP A 3 1.11 13.35 14.41
C ASP A 3 0.38 12.06 13.98
N GLN A 4 -0.50 11.59 14.87
CA GLN A 4 -1.25 10.35 14.64
C GLN A 4 -2.33 10.51 13.55
N ALA A 5 -2.93 11.70 13.40
CA ALA A 5 -3.94 11.93 12.38
C ALA A 5 -3.31 11.88 10.98
N PHE A 6 -2.14 12.50 10.84
CA PHE A 6 -1.34 12.40 9.62
C PHE A 6 -0.93 10.95 9.32
N VAL A 7 -0.42 10.20 10.30
CA VAL A 7 -0.02 8.80 10.07
C VAL A 7 -1.21 7.94 9.65
N ARG A 8 -2.36 8.04 10.34
CA ARG A 8 -3.56 7.26 10.01
C ARG A 8 -4.10 7.60 8.62
N SER A 9 -4.00 8.85 8.16
CA SER A 9 -4.45 9.22 6.82
C SER A 9 -3.64 8.57 5.70
N GLN A 10 -2.47 8.02 6.00
CA GLN A 10 -1.67 7.27 5.02
C GLN A 10 -2.17 5.84 4.79
N PHE A 11 -3.17 5.34 5.54
CA PHE A 11 -3.67 3.96 5.45
C PHE A 11 -5.08 3.92 4.87
N PRO A 12 -5.25 3.53 3.59
CA PRO A 12 -6.56 3.56 2.91
C PRO A 12 -7.62 2.66 3.56
N ALA A 13 -7.19 1.64 4.29
CA ALA A 13 -8.09 0.76 5.03
C ALA A 13 -8.99 1.52 6.01
N PHE A 14 -8.51 2.62 6.61
CA PHE A 14 -9.31 3.41 7.56
C PHE A 14 -10.41 4.26 6.91
N SER A 15 -10.39 4.42 5.59
CA SER A 15 -11.46 5.07 4.83
C SER A 15 -12.34 4.07 4.07
N GLN A 16 -12.11 2.76 4.19
CA GLN A 16 -12.93 1.76 3.49
C GLN A 16 -14.28 1.57 4.20
N PRO A 17 -15.43 1.77 3.51
CA PRO A 17 -16.74 1.61 4.12
C PRO A 17 -16.98 0.21 4.70
N SER A 18 -16.46 -0.83 4.04
CA SER A 18 -16.57 -2.22 4.48
C SER A 18 -15.82 -2.53 5.77
N LEU A 19 -14.90 -1.65 6.20
CA LEU A 19 -14.09 -1.78 7.40
C LEU A 19 -14.53 -0.80 8.51
N ALA A 20 -15.59 -0.03 8.30
CA ALA A 20 -16.08 0.94 9.27
C ALA A 20 -16.42 0.28 10.62
N GLY A 21 -16.02 0.92 11.72
CA GLY A 21 -16.24 0.42 13.07
C GLY A 21 -15.29 -0.69 13.54
N GLN A 22 -14.37 -1.16 12.68
CA GLN A 22 -13.39 -2.18 13.04
C GLN A 22 -12.07 -1.55 13.50
N ALA A 23 -11.41 -2.21 14.45
CA ALA A 23 -10.05 -1.87 14.88
C ALA A 23 -9.15 -3.11 14.77
N LEU A 24 -8.01 -2.97 14.08
CA LEU A 24 -7.06 -4.06 13.85
C LEU A 24 -6.02 -4.11 14.97
N PHE A 25 -6.13 -5.10 15.86
CA PHE A 25 -5.17 -5.36 16.94
C PHE A 25 -4.28 -6.60 16.69
N GLU A 26 -4.43 -7.28 15.56
CA GLU A 26 -3.72 -8.51 15.20
C GLU A 26 -2.57 -8.27 14.21
N ASN A 27 -1.85 -7.16 14.34
CA ASN A 27 -0.82 -6.73 13.38
C ASN A 27 0.35 -7.72 13.22
N ALA A 28 0.56 -8.62 14.19
CA ALA A 28 1.55 -9.69 14.11
C ALA A 28 1.20 -10.74 13.04
N GLY A 29 -0.09 -10.97 12.78
CA GLY A 29 -0.57 -11.89 11.74
C GLY A 29 -0.73 -11.23 10.36
N GLY A 30 -0.83 -9.90 10.32
CA GLY A 30 -0.91 -9.14 9.08
C GLY A 30 -1.34 -7.69 9.33
N SER A 31 -0.90 -6.79 8.45
CA SER A 31 -1.15 -5.34 8.56
C SER A 31 -1.77 -4.76 7.30
N TYR A 32 -2.51 -3.65 7.44
CA TYR A 32 -2.90 -2.86 6.28
C TYR A 32 -1.69 -2.08 5.73
N PRO A 33 -1.43 -2.13 4.42
CA PRO A 33 -0.36 -1.34 3.82
C PRO A 33 -0.73 0.15 3.76
N CYS A 34 0.27 1.01 3.85
CA CYS A 34 0.09 2.43 3.56
C CYS A 34 -0.04 2.68 2.04
N GLN A 35 -0.63 3.81 1.70
CA GLN A 35 -0.92 4.23 0.32
C GLN A 35 0.34 4.20 -0.56
N GLN A 36 1.48 4.60 -0.02
CA GLN A 36 2.76 4.63 -0.74
C GLN A 36 3.16 3.24 -1.26
N VAL A 37 2.89 2.19 -0.48
CA VAL A 37 3.21 0.80 -0.84
C VAL A 37 2.21 0.30 -1.89
N THR A 38 0.92 0.53 -1.68
CA THR A 38 -0.11 0.12 -2.66
C THR A 38 0.06 0.82 -4.00
N ASP A 39 0.42 2.10 -4.01
CA ASP A 39 0.69 2.86 -5.23
C ASP A 39 1.91 2.35 -5.98
N ARG A 40 3.00 2.04 -5.26
CA ARG A 40 4.20 1.49 -5.87
C ARG A 40 3.92 0.11 -6.48
N LEU A 41 3.11 -0.71 -5.80
CA LEU A 41 2.67 -2.00 -6.31
C LEU A 41 1.80 -1.81 -7.55
N ALA A 42 0.79 -0.93 -7.49
CA ALA A 42 -0.08 -0.64 -8.62
C ALA A 42 0.71 -0.13 -9.84
N ARG A 43 1.68 0.76 -9.62
CA ARG A 43 2.60 1.23 -10.68
C ARG A 43 3.41 0.07 -11.27
N PHE A 44 3.97 -0.79 -10.42
CA PHE A 44 4.71 -1.97 -10.89
C PHE A 44 3.84 -2.84 -11.80
N TYR A 45 2.61 -3.15 -11.39
CA TYR A 45 1.69 -3.96 -12.18
C TYR A 45 1.28 -3.30 -13.50
N ARG A 46 1.17 -1.97 -13.54
CA ARG A 46 0.78 -1.24 -14.75
C ARG A 46 1.94 -0.99 -15.72
N GLU A 47 3.16 -0.79 -15.20
CA GLU A 47 4.26 -0.21 -16.00
C GLU A 47 5.52 -1.07 -16.06
N ARG A 48 5.75 -1.96 -15.08
CA ARG A 48 7.05 -2.63 -14.88
C ARG A 48 6.96 -4.15 -14.67
N LYS A 49 5.78 -4.75 -14.85
CA LYS A 49 5.53 -6.19 -14.60
C LYS A 49 6.04 -7.06 -15.75
N VAL A 50 7.35 -7.03 -15.95
CA VAL A 50 8.09 -7.84 -16.92
C VAL A 50 9.33 -8.42 -16.23
N GLN A 51 10.01 -9.36 -16.90
CA GLN A 51 11.28 -9.88 -16.39
C GLN A 51 12.27 -8.72 -16.15
N PRO A 52 12.81 -8.57 -14.94
CA PRO A 52 13.82 -7.54 -14.65
C PRO A 52 15.04 -7.66 -15.57
N TYR A 53 15.63 -6.52 -15.95
CA TYR A 53 16.87 -6.42 -16.73
C TYR A 53 16.82 -6.99 -18.16
N TYR A 54 15.63 -7.13 -18.75
CA TYR A 54 15.50 -7.57 -20.14
C TYR A 54 15.67 -6.40 -21.14
N GLY A 55 15.45 -6.65 -22.43
CA GLY A 55 15.64 -5.65 -23.49
C GLY A 55 14.55 -4.58 -23.60
N PHE A 56 13.41 -4.72 -22.90
CA PHE A 56 12.28 -3.78 -23.01
C PHE A 56 12.43 -2.60 -22.03
N GLU A 57 11.95 -1.42 -22.41
CA GLU A 57 12.02 -0.20 -21.59
C GLU A 57 11.38 -0.36 -20.20
N ALA A 58 10.27 -1.10 -20.12
CA ALA A 58 9.58 -1.44 -18.88
C ALA A 58 10.41 -2.27 -17.88
N SER A 59 11.52 -2.87 -18.33
CA SER A 59 12.42 -3.67 -17.47
C SER A 59 13.65 -2.90 -16.96
N ARG A 60 13.79 -1.63 -17.36
CA ARG A 60 14.82 -0.70 -16.87
C ARG A 60 14.42 -0.04 -15.56
#